data_AF-A0A7Y2BS91-F1
#
_entry.id   AF-A0A7Y2BS91-F1
#
_cell.length_a   1.000
_cell.length_b   1.000
_cell.length_c   1.000
_cell.angle_alpha   90.00
_cell.angle_beta   90.00
_cell.angle_gamma   90.00
#
_symmetry.space_group_name_H-M   'P 1'
#
loop_
_entity.id
_entity.type
_entity.pdbx_description
1 polymer ?
#
loop_
_entity_poly.entity_id
_entity_poly.type
_entity_poly.pdbx_seq_one_letter_code
_entity_poly.pdbx_strand_id
1 'polypeptide(L)'
;MALVKIIAVSMVLGGLAAGQASAEETLSTRAIKQLFPGQFHAIVNGYKVVFTAKRDGSLIGNYNSAKDTGRWSVSRGRLCIMLKDWMDGKTSCSTVVRNRGWYTAKQVKFRKL
;
A
#
# COMPACT_ATOMS: atom_id res chain seq x y z
N MET A 1 67.79 21.86 12.56
CA MET A 1 67.31 22.48 11.31
C MET A 1 66.31 21.51 10.66
N ALA A 2 65.10 22.01 10.38
CA ALA A 2 64.03 21.52 9.47
C ALA A 2 63.79 20.00 9.34
N LEU A 3 62.70 19.38 9.83
CA LEU A 3 61.26 19.53 9.55
C LEU A 3 60.87 19.09 8.13
N VAL A 4 60.48 17.81 7.94
CA VAL A 4 59.77 17.36 6.72
C VAL A 4 58.79 16.20 6.98
N LYS A 5 57.51 16.59 7.04
CA LYS A 5 56.30 16.01 6.40
C LYS A 5 55.80 14.61 6.82
N ILE A 6 54.79 14.67 7.68
CA ILE A 6 53.69 13.72 7.86
C ILE A 6 53.06 13.38 6.50
N ILE A 7 53.01 12.09 6.15
CA ILE A 7 52.12 11.59 5.09
C ILE A 7 51.05 10.75 5.79
N ALA A 8 49.87 11.34 5.93
CA ALA A 8 48.65 10.65 6.33
C ALA A 8 48.19 9.76 5.18
N VAL A 9 48.15 8.44 5.40
CA VAL A 9 47.55 7.49 4.46
C VAL A 9 46.05 7.44 4.76
N SER A 10 45.27 8.06 3.88
CA SER A 10 43.81 8.16 3.97
C SER A 10 43.14 6.80 3.83
N MET A 11 42.32 6.45 4.83
CA MET A 11 41.32 5.38 4.77
C MET A 11 40.28 5.71 3.70
N VAL A 12 40.17 4.90 2.65
CA VAL A 12 38.98 4.87 1.80
C VAL A 12 38.12 3.70 2.28
N LEU A 13 37.22 3.97 3.23
CA LEU A 13 36.06 3.13 3.47
C LEU A 13 35.18 3.22 2.22
N GLY A 14 35.26 2.19 1.37
CA GLY A 14 34.31 1.95 0.28
C GLY A 14 32.93 1.68 0.86
N GLY A 15 32.16 2.75 1.05
CA GLY A 15 30.77 2.70 1.50
C GLY A 15 29.94 1.88 0.52
N LEU A 16 29.42 0.76 0.99
CA LEU A 16 28.36 0.00 0.35
C LEU A 16 27.15 0.92 0.12
N ALA A 17 26.96 1.36 -1.12
CA ALA A 17 25.66 1.81 -1.58
C ALA A 17 24.76 0.57 -1.75
N ALA A 18 24.34 -0.01 -0.63
CA ALA A 18 23.21 -0.93 -0.60
C ALA A 18 21.97 -0.12 -0.98
N GLY A 19 21.69 -0.04 -2.28
CA GLY A 19 20.38 0.37 -2.76
C GLY A 19 19.36 -0.51 -2.07
N GLN A 20 18.55 0.09 -1.18
CA GLN A 20 17.44 -0.60 -0.54
C GLN A 20 16.44 -0.99 -1.63
N ALA A 21 16.66 -2.16 -2.23
CA ALA A 21 15.66 -2.86 -3.02
C ALA A 21 14.44 -3.01 -2.11
N SER A 22 13.46 -2.15 -2.32
CA SER A 22 12.21 -2.21 -1.56
C SER A 22 11.45 -3.39 -2.14
N ALA A 23 11.57 -4.54 -1.48
CA ALA A 23 10.88 -5.74 -1.89
C ALA A 23 9.37 -5.47 -1.88
N GLU A 24 8.77 -5.57 -3.06
CA GLU A 24 7.32 -5.57 -3.19
C GLU A 24 6.80 -6.90 -2.63
N GLU A 25 6.09 -6.83 -1.51
CA GLU A 25 5.61 -8.02 -0.82
C GLU A 25 4.15 -8.28 -1.19
N THR A 26 3.87 -9.41 -1.85
CA THR A 26 2.49 -9.86 -2.06
C THR A 26 1.91 -10.37 -0.75
N LEU A 27 0.78 -9.80 -0.33
CA LEU A 27 0.15 -10.15 0.94
C LEU A 27 -0.60 -11.48 0.88
N SER A 28 -0.45 -12.28 1.93
CA SER A 28 -1.23 -13.50 2.15
C SER A 28 -2.69 -13.21 2.51
N THR A 29 -3.59 -14.20 2.35
CA THR A 29 -5.00 -14.12 2.80
C THR A 29 -5.14 -13.62 4.23
N ARG A 30 -4.32 -14.14 5.15
CA ARG A 30 -4.34 -13.77 6.57
C ARG A 30 -3.93 -12.31 6.76
N ALA A 31 -2.86 -11.88 6.09
CA ALA A 31 -2.38 -10.51 6.15
C ALA A 31 -3.43 -9.53 5.61
N ILE A 32 -4.10 -9.85 4.50
CA ILE A 32 -5.19 -9.01 3.95
C ILE A 32 -6.34 -8.90 4.95
N LYS A 33 -6.80 -10.01 5.53
CA LYS A 33 -7.91 -10.02 6.51
C LYS A 33 -7.58 -9.24 7.79
N GLN A 34 -6.32 -9.19 8.20
CA GLN A 34 -5.88 -8.41 9.36
C GLN A 34 -5.72 -6.92 9.03
N LEU A 35 -5.21 -6.62 7.83
CA LEU A 35 -4.98 -5.27 7.36
C LEU A 35 -6.28 -4.52 7.07
N PHE A 36 -7.14 -5.14 6.25
CA PHE A 36 -8.20 -4.45 5.50
C PHE A 36 -9.35 -3.91 6.37
N PRO A 37 -9.70 -4.47 7.54
CA PRO A 37 -10.57 -3.74 8.47
C PRO A 37 -9.89 -2.44 8.94
N GLY A 38 -10.55 -1.31 8.71
CA GLY A 38 -10.05 0.02 9.07
C GLY A 38 -10.49 1.12 8.11
N GLN A 39 -9.88 2.29 8.24
CA GLN A 39 -10.05 3.40 7.32
C GLN A 39 -8.80 3.58 6.46
N PHE A 40 -8.99 3.98 5.21
CA PHE A 40 -7.90 4.10 4.24
C PHE A 40 -8.05 5.34 3.38
N HIS A 41 -6.93 6.01 3.15
CA HIS A 41 -6.78 6.89 2.00
C HIS A 41 -6.48 6.03 0.78
N ALA A 42 -7.31 6.14 -0.25
CA ALA A 42 -7.14 5.44 -1.51
C ALA A 42 -7.05 6.42 -2.68
N ILE A 43 -6.30 6.03 -3.70
CA ILE A 43 -6.16 6.71 -4.98
C ILE A 43 -6.70 5.74 -6.02
N VAL A 44 -7.85 6.06 -6.60
CA VAL A 44 -8.54 5.25 -7.62
C VAL A 44 -8.54 6.06 -8.90
N ASN A 45 -7.81 5.61 -9.93
CA ASN A 45 -7.68 6.34 -11.20
C ASN A 45 -7.31 7.83 -11.05
N GLY A 46 -6.49 8.16 -10.02
CA GLY A 46 -6.07 9.53 -9.72
C GLY A 46 -6.93 10.29 -8.70
N TYR A 47 -8.14 9.81 -8.40
CA TYR A 47 -9.04 10.42 -7.42
C TYR A 47 -8.73 9.96 -6.00
N LYS A 48 -8.67 10.91 -5.06
CA LYS A 48 -8.46 10.63 -3.63
C LYS A 48 -9.80 10.31 -2.97
N VAL A 49 -9.96 9.10 -2.48
CA VAL A 49 -11.18 8.57 -1.87
C VAL A 49 -10.85 8.06 -0.47
N VAL A 50 -11.77 8.19 0.47
CA VAL A 50 -11.66 7.55 1.78
C VAL A 50 -12.52 6.30 1.82
N PHE A 51 -11.93 5.15 2.12
CA PHE A 51 -12.67 3.91 2.34
C PHE A 51 -12.71 3.55 3.82
N THR A 52 -13.87 3.11 4.29
CA THR A 52 -14.07 2.50 5.60
C THR A 52 -14.53 1.06 5.41
N ALA A 53 -13.66 0.12 5.75
CA ALA A 53 -13.91 -1.32 5.66
C ALA A 53 -14.13 -1.89 7.07
N LYS A 54 -15.27 -2.53 7.29
CA LYS A 54 -15.67 -3.12 8.58
C LYS A 54 -15.37 -4.62 8.62
N ARG A 55 -15.18 -5.19 9.82
CA ARG A 55 -14.87 -6.63 9.99
C ARG A 55 -15.97 -7.57 9.50
N ASP A 56 -17.21 -7.10 9.40
CA ASP A 56 -18.37 -7.83 8.89
C ASP A 56 -18.42 -7.94 7.35
N GLY A 57 -17.39 -7.43 6.66
CA GLY A 57 -17.31 -7.39 5.20
C GLY A 57 -18.01 -6.19 4.57
N SER A 58 -18.55 -5.24 5.35
CA SER A 58 -19.16 -4.03 4.81
C SER A 58 -18.09 -3.00 4.41
N LEU A 59 -18.31 -2.29 3.30
CA LEU A 59 -17.43 -1.26 2.76
C LEU A 59 -18.21 0.03 2.51
N ILE A 60 -17.62 1.16 2.87
CA ILE A 60 -18.15 2.49 2.58
C ILE A 60 -17.05 3.29 1.89
N GLY A 61 -17.35 3.88 0.74
CA GLY A 61 -16.49 4.84 0.06
C GLY A 61 -17.04 6.25 0.21
N ASN A 62 -16.16 7.23 0.45
CA ASN A 62 -16.50 8.65 0.48
C ASN A 62 -15.56 9.42 -0.44
N TYR A 63 -16.14 10.23 -1.32
CA TYR A 63 -15.43 11.12 -2.24
C TYR A 63 -16.14 12.48 -2.25
N ASN A 64 -15.49 13.52 -1.69
CA ASN A 64 -16.12 14.82 -1.44
C ASN A 64 -17.44 14.65 -0.66
N SER A 65 -18.57 15.10 -1.22
CA SER A 65 -19.92 14.94 -0.66
C SER A 65 -20.63 13.66 -1.09
N ALA A 66 -20.04 12.87 -2.00
CA ALA A 66 -20.61 11.62 -2.49
C ALA A 66 -20.17 10.44 -1.62
N LYS A 67 -21.11 9.52 -1.38
CA LYS A 67 -20.90 8.30 -0.60
C LYS A 67 -21.45 7.11 -1.37
N ASP A 68 -20.73 6.00 -1.35
CA ASP A 68 -21.17 4.71 -1.88
C ASP A 68 -20.96 3.62 -0.83
N THR A 69 -21.71 2.53 -0.95
CA THR A 69 -21.66 1.38 -0.04
C THR A 69 -21.47 0.10 -0.82
N GLY A 70 -20.91 -0.89 -0.15
CA GLY A 70 -20.77 -2.20 -0.73
C GLY A 70 -20.11 -3.19 0.21
N ARG A 71 -19.33 -4.09 -0.37
CA ARG A 71 -18.80 -5.26 0.33
C ARG A 71 -17.34 -5.47 -0.01
N TRP A 72 -16.60 -6.01 0.94
CA TRP A 72 -15.29 -6.55 0.72
C TRP A 72 -15.19 -7.97 1.25
N SER A 73 -14.33 -8.76 0.64
CA SER A 73 -13.99 -10.10 1.08
C SER A 73 -12.58 -10.48 0.63
N VAL A 74 -12.09 -11.62 1.11
CA VAL A 74 -10.83 -12.19 0.63
C VAL A 74 -11.10 -13.59 0.12
N SER A 75 -10.81 -13.82 -1.16
CA SER A 75 -11.01 -15.11 -1.82
C SER A 75 -9.77 -15.47 -2.63
N ARG A 76 -9.30 -16.72 -2.48
CA ARG A 76 -8.11 -17.23 -3.18
C ARG A 76 -6.88 -16.30 -3.08
N GLY A 77 -6.62 -15.73 -1.90
CA GLY A 77 -5.49 -14.81 -1.69
C GLY A 77 -5.66 -13.41 -2.28
N ARG A 78 -6.85 -13.08 -2.81
CA ARG A 78 -7.13 -11.78 -3.44
C ARG A 78 -8.14 -11.00 -2.62
N LEU A 79 -7.94 -9.69 -2.57
CA LEU A 79 -8.92 -8.75 -2.04
C LEU A 79 -10.00 -8.51 -3.10
N CYS A 80 -11.24 -8.83 -2.75
CA CYS A 80 -12.41 -8.64 -3.59
C CYS A 80 -13.23 -7.47 -3.03
N ILE A 81 -13.50 -6.47 -3.86
CA ILE A 81 -14.28 -5.28 -3.51
C ILE A 81 -15.46 -5.17 -4.48
N MET A 82 -16.59 -4.74 -3.95
CA MET A 82 -17.78 -4.38 -4.71
C MET A 82 -18.33 -3.10 -4.10
N LEU A 83 -18.71 -2.16 -4.95
CA LEU A 83 -19.42 -0.94 -4.59
C LEU A 83 -20.65 -0.83 -5.49
N LYS A 84 -21.75 -0.31 -4.94
CA LYS A 84 -23.04 -0.36 -5.62
C LYS A 84 -23.06 0.55 -6.85
N ASP A 85 -22.66 1.81 -6.66
CA ASP A 85 -22.82 2.85 -7.68
C ASP A 85 -21.53 3.06 -8.48
N TRP A 86 -20.36 2.97 -7.85
CA TRP A 86 -19.06 3.22 -8.50
C TRP A 86 -18.52 2.01 -9.28
N MET A 87 -19.09 0.82 -9.06
CA MET A 87 -18.68 -0.42 -9.73
C MET A 87 -19.86 -1.17 -10.38
N ASP A 88 -21.02 -0.53 -10.54
CA ASP A 88 -22.27 -1.15 -11.00
C ASP A 88 -22.66 -2.42 -10.21
N GLY A 89 -22.31 -2.49 -8.92
CA GLY A 89 -22.49 -3.69 -8.10
C GLY A 89 -21.61 -4.88 -8.50
N LYS A 90 -20.64 -4.70 -9.41
CA LYS A 90 -19.73 -5.78 -9.83
C LYS A 90 -18.60 -5.96 -8.82
N THR A 91 -18.22 -7.20 -8.60
CA THR A 91 -17.08 -7.54 -7.75
C THR A 91 -15.78 -7.50 -8.58
N SER A 92 -14.77 -6.82 -8.06
CA SER A 92 -13.40 -6.86 -8.60
C SER A 92 -12.44 -7.44 -7.58
N CYS A 93 -11.71 -8.48 -7.97
CA CYS A 93 -10.71 -9.13 -7.12
C CYS A 93 -9.30 -8.80 -7.60
N SER A 94 -8.38 -8.51 -6.69
CA SER A 94 -6.98 -8.20 -7.03
C SER A 94 -6.01 -8.68 -5.96
N THR A 95 -4.79 -8.99 -6.38
CA THR A 95 -3.67 -9.24 -5.47
C THR A 95 -3.28 -7.94 -4.80
N VAL A 96 -2.99 -7.99 -3.50
CA VAL A 96 -2.54 -6.82 -2.73
C VAL A 96 -1.03 -6.90 -2.56
N VAL A 97 -0.33 -5.88 -3.05
CA VAL A 97 1.12 -5.76 -2.94
C VAL A 97 1.47 -4.60 -2.03
N ARG A 98 2.32 -4.85 -1.04
CA ARG A 98 2.83 -3.82 -0.13
C ARG A 98 4.13 -3.24 -0.68
N ASN A 99 4.21 -1.91 -0.74
CA ASN A 99 5.41 -1.18 -1.11
C ASN A 99 5.51 0.10 -0.26
N ARG A 100 6.56 0.23 0.57
CA ARG A 100 6.88 1.43 1.37
C ARG A 100 5.67 2.06 2.09
N GLY A 101 4.91 1.22 2.81
CA GLY A 101 3.75 1.65 3.59
C GLY A 101 2.46 1.88 2.79
N TRP A 102 2.52 1.80 1.45
CA TRP A 102 1.35 1.75 0.58
C TRP A 102 1.01 0.31 0.22
N TYR A 103 -0.25 0.10 -0.14
CA TYR A 103 -0.78 -1.14 -0.67
C TYR A 103 -1.35 -0.87 -2.06
N THR A 104 -1.04 -1.73 -3.02
CA THR A 104 -1.52 -1.62 -4.40
C THR A 104 -2.40 -2.82 -4.74
N ALA A 105 -3.55 -2.55 -5.34
CA ALA A 105 -4.57 -3.50 -5.72
C ALA A 105 -5.12 -3.09 -7.10
N LYS A 106 -4.62 -3.70 -8.18
CA LYS A 106 -4.91 -3.29 -9.57
C LYS A 106 -4.60 -1.80 -9.80
N GLN A 107 -5.61 -0.98 -10.11
CA GLN A 107 -5.50 0.47 -10.35
C GLN A 107 -5.72 1.31 -9.08
N VAL A 108 -5.82 0.65 -7.91
CA VAL A 108 -6.03 1.31 -6.63
C VAL A 108 -4.76 1.26 -5.81
N LYS A 109 -4.33 2.42 -5.30
CA LYS A 109 -3.31 2.50 -4.25
C LYS A 109 -3.98 2.96 -2.97
N PHE A 110 -3.68 2.34 -1.84
CA PHE A 110 -4.27 2.73 -0.58
C PHE A 110 -3.28 2.62 0.58
N ARG A 111 -3.50 3.45 1.61
CA ARG A 111 -2.75 3.43 2.87
C ARG A 111 -3.73 3.53 4.01
N LYS A 112 -3.48 2.77 5.08
CA LYS A 112 -4.27 2.85 6.30
C LYS A 112 -4.11 4.24 6.93
N LEU A 113 -5.23 4.80 7.40
CA LEU A 113 -5.26 6.00 8.22
C LEU A 113 -4.72 5.72 9.61
#